data_AF-A0A7K4AR64-F1
#
_entry.id   AF-A0A7K4AR64-F1
#
_cell.length_a   1.000
_cell.length_b   1.000
_cell.length_c   1.000
_cell.angle_alpha   90.00
_cell.angle_beta   90.00
_cell.angle_gamma   90.00
#
_symmetry.space_group_name_H-M   'P 1'
#
loop_
_entity.id
_entity.type
_entity.pdbx_description
1 polymer ?
#
loop_
_entity_poly.entity_id
_entity_poly.type
_entity_poly.pdbx_seq_one_letter_code
_entity_poly.pdbx_strand_id
1 'polypeptide(L)'
;MVEMARFSGEKGRLLYVEKVPRSMRPRRKFAGRRWAFFEGLARIFGLAFAFYVIYLVALTDLTEPDSVVGLVIGMGGAISIFYAIEVMTPRYVRNIMPMKVYAGGVEVYSSRLENLLGRPSFMPRDMIRGVELYRMKVIVDGKLRELPAEITIVLSNGKKVRLGRRNALELDEIVRILDNELGIGEL
;
A
#
# COMPACT_ATOMS: atom_id res chain seq x y z
N MET A 1 8.46 -29.50 -5.61
CA MET A 1 7.46 -29.00 -6.57
C MET A 1 6.78 -27.80 -5.93
N VAL A 2 6.97 -26.62 -6.50
CA VAL A 2 6.47 -25.35 -5.94
C VAL A 2 5.05 -25.14 -6.43
N GLU A 3 4.11 -25.22 -5.50
CA GLU A 3 2.71 -24.88 -5.65
C GLU A 3 2.57 -23.35 -5.64
N MET A 4 2.53 -22.70 -6.82
CA MET A 4 2.12 -21.29 -6.97
C MET A 4 1.56 -21.02 -8.37
N ALA A 5 0.50 -21.74 -8.74
CA ALA A 5 -0.35 -21.39 -9.88
C ALA A 5 -1.82 -21.67 -9.52
N ARG A 6 -2.37 -20.88 -8.62
CA ARG A 6 -3.82 -20.69 -8.52
C ARG A 6 -4.11 -19.20 -8.63
N PHE A 7 -5.11 -18.88 -9.46
CA PHE A 7 -5.70 -17.56 -9.77
C PHE A 7 -5.08 -16.74 -10.90
N SER A 8 -5.52 -17.00 -12.15
CA SER A 8 -5.41 -16.03 -13.26
C SER A 8 -6.57 -16.12 -14.29
N GLY A 9 -7.74 -16.68 -13.92
CA GLY A 9 -8.92 -16.59 -14.78
C GLY A 9 -9.57 -15.21 -14.76
N GLU A 10 -9.61 -14.57 -13.58
CA GLU A 10 -10.34 -13.32 -13.34
C GLU A 10 -9.57 -12.05 -13.74
N LYS A 11 -8.23 -12.08 -13.72
CA LYS A 11 -7.41 -10.89 -14.02
C LYS A 11 -7.44 -10.54 -15.52
N GLY A 12 -7.51 -11.53 -16.41
CA GLY A 12 -7.41 -11.32 -17.85
C GLY A 12 -6.00 -10.91 -18.33
N ARG A 13 -5.92 -10.34 -19.53
CA ARG A 13 -4.65 -9.94 -20.19
C ARG A 13 -3.99 -8.78 -19.44
N LEU A 14 -2.68 -8.85 -19.24
CA LEU A 14 -1.88 -7.73 -18.73
C LEU A 14 -1.80 -6.62 -19.79
N LEU A 15 -2.23 -5.41 -19.44
CA LEU A 15 -2.26 -4.24 -20.33
C LEU A 15 -1.08 -3.31 -20.05
N TYR A 16 -0.70 -3.17 -18.78
CA TYR A 16 0.36 -2.25 -18.39
C TYR A 16 1.08 -2.70 -17.13
N VAL A 17 2.39 -2.42 -17.09
CA VAL A 17 3.22 -2.54 -15.89
C VAL A 17 3.95 -1.24 -15.70
N GLU A 18 3.76 -0.63 -14.54
CA GLU A 18 4.40 0.60 -14.16
C GLU A 18 5.94 0.47 -14.14
N LYS A 19 6.62 1.50 -14.63
CA LYS A 19 8.08 1.59 -14.73
C LYS A 19 8.67 2.24 -13.49
N VAL A 20 8.79 1.46 -12.41
CA VAL A 20 9.46 1.95 -11.19
C VAL A 20 10.95 2.28 -11.47
N PRO A 21 11.41 3.53 -11.22
CA PRO A 21 12.80 3.94 -11.44
C PRO A 21 13.78 3.09 -10.64
N ARG A 22 14.94 2.76 -11.22
CA ARG A 22 15.97 1.95 -10.53
C ARG A 22 16.44 2.58 -9.22
N SER A 23 16.39 3.90 -9.08
CA SER A 23 16.73 4.63 -7.85
C SER A 23 15.73 4.43 -6.71
N MET A 24 14.46 4.16 -7.04
CA MET A 24 13.40 3.88 -6.07
C MET A 24 13.25 2.39 -5.79
N ARG A 25 13.71 1.52 -6.70
CA ARG A 25 13.71 0.08 -6.42
C ARG A 25 14.57 -0.19 -5.18
N PRO A 26 14.08 -1.02 -4.23
CA PRO A 26 14.88 -1.38 -3.06
C PRO A 26 16.23 -1.92 -3.55
N ARG A 27 17.33 -1.46 -2.93
CA ARG A 27 18.67 -1.96 -3.23
C ARG A 27 18.61 -3.48 -3.24
N ARG A 28 19.26 -4.14 -4.21
CA ARG A 28 19.20 -5.60 -4.44
C ARG A 28 19.38 -6.43 -3.16
N LYS A 29 20.10 -5.90 -2.16
CA LYS A 29 20.32 -6.51 -0.82
C LYS A 29 19.08 -6.55 0.08
N PHE A 30 18.11 -5.66 -0.11
CA PHE A 30 16.86 -5.53 0.64
C PHE A 30 15.62 -5.79 -0.20
N ALA A 31 15.74 -6.15 -1.49
CA ALA A 31 14.57 -6.45 -2.32
C ALA A 31 14.01 -7.86 -2.04
N GLY A 32 12.69 -8.00 -2.15
CA GLY A 32 12.01 -9.31 -2.17
C GLY A 32 12.05 -10.05 -0.83
N ARG A 33 12.57 -11.28 -0.83
CA ARG A 33 12.48 -12.24 0.29
C ARG A 33 13.08 -11.72 1.61
N ARG A 34 14.09 -10.86 1.54
CA ARG A 34 14.73 -10.26 2.73
C ARG A 34 13.88 -9.17 3.35
N TRP A 35 13.23 -8.33 2.55
CA TRP A 35 12.26 -7.36 3.07
C TRP A 35 11.06 -8.06 3.68
N ALA A 36 10.53 -9.08 3.00
CA ALA A 36 9.46 -9.91 3.54
C ALA A 36 9.86 -10.58 4.86
N PHE A 37 11.13 -10.98 5.01
CA PHE A 37 11.67 -11.49 6.27
C PHE A 37 11.69 -10.42 7.36
N PHE A 38 12.19 -9.21 7.08
CA PHE A 38 12.18 -8.10 8.05
C PHE A 38 10.75 -7.67 8.43
N GLU A 39 9.83 -7.59 7.47
CA GLU A 39 8.41 -7.36 7.75
C GLU A 39 7.82 -8.45 8.64
N GLY A 40 8.13 -9.72 8.35
CA GLY A 40 7.69 -10.85 9.17
C GLY A 40 8.26 -10.81 10.57
N LEU A 41 9.56 -10.52 10.70
CA LEU A 41 10.26 -10.40 11.98
C LEU A 41 9.67 -9.25 12.81
N ALA A 42 9.49 -8.08 12.19
CA ALA A 42 8.87 -6.92 12.85
C ALA A 42 7.44 -7.22 13.31
N ARG A 43 6.66 -7.98 12.53
CA ARG A 43 5.32 -8.45 12.95
C ARG A 43 5.37 -9.38 14.15
N ILE A 44 6.32 -10.32 14.18
CA ILE A 44 6.50 -11.23 15.32
C ILE A 44 6.85 -10.44 16.58
N PHE A 45 7.80 -9.49 16.48
CA PHE A 45 8.15 -8.62 17.59
C PHE A 45 6.97 -7.74 18.03
N GLY A 46 6.21 -7.17 17.09
CA GLY A 46 5.01 -6.40 17.39
C GLY A 46 3.95 -7.22 18.14
N LEU A 47 3.73 -8.47 17.73
CA LEU A 47 2.81 -9.39 18.39
C LEU A 47 3.29 -9.76 19.80
N ALA A 48 4.58 -10.06 19.96
CA ALA A 48 5.18 -10.34 21.27
C ALA A 48 5.05 -9.14 22.21
N PHE A 49 5.23 -7.92 21.69
CA PHE A 49 5.06 -6.69 22.47
C PHE A 49 3.61 -6.46 22.88
N ALA A 50 2.64 -6.77 22.01
CA ALA A 50 1.22 -6.73 22.36
C ALA A 50 0.88 -7.72 23.48
N PHE A 51 1.39 -8.95 23.42
CA PHE A 51 1.24 -9.92 24.50
C PHE A 51 1.89 -9.45 25.80
N TYR A 52 3.06 -8.80 25.72
CA TYR A 52 3.71 -8.23 26.89
C TYR A 52 2.89 -7.10 27.54
N VAL A 53 2.27 -6.23 26.74
CA VAL A 53 1.34 -5.21 27.27
C VAL A 53 0.13 -5.86 27.93
N ILE A 54 -0.48 -6.88 27.32
CA ILE A 54 -1.59 -7.62 27.93
C ILE A 54 -1.18 -8.28 29.26
N TYR A 55 0.02 -8.85 29.31
CA TYR A 55 0.61 -9.42 30.53
C TYR A 55 0.75 -8.36 31.62
N LEU A 56 1.26 -7.17 31.29
CA LEU A 56 1.40 -6.07 32.26
C LEU A 56 0.04 -5.60 32.80
N VAL A 57 -0.98 -5.48 31.93
CA VAL A 57 -2.36 -5.15 32.38
C VAL A 57 -2.89 -6.22 33.34
N ALA A 58 -2.66 -7.49 33.05
CA ALA A 58 -3.31 -8.59 33.75
C ALA A 58 -2.66 -8.94 35.12
N LEU A 59 -1.36 -8.70 35.27
CA LEU A 59 -0.58 -9.24 36.39
C LEU A 59 0.24 -8.20 37.15
N THR A 60 0.21 -6.93 36.75
CA THR A 60 0.93 -5.86 37.45
C THR A 60 -0.04 -5.04 38.29
N ASP A 61 0.37 -4.67 39.50
CA ASP A 61 -0.39 -3.76 40.33
C ASP A 61 -0.36 -2.35 39.72
N LEU A 62 -1.51 -1.92 39.19
CA LEU A 62 -1.67 -0.62 38.53
C LEU A 62 -1.85 0.54 39.52
N THR A 63 -1.84 0.26 40.83
CA THR A 63 -1.83 1.32 41.85
C THR A 63 -0.46 1.97 42.01
N GLU A 64 0.61 1.28 41.59
CA GLU A 64 1.95 1.85 41.58
C GLU A 64 2.18 2.75 40.36
N PRO A 65 2.64 4.00 40.54
CA PRO A 65 2.82 4.94 39.44
C PRO A 65 3.86 4.46 38.41
N ASP A 66 4.90 3.73 38.83
CA ASP A 66 5.92 3.19 37.92
C ASP A 66 5.35 2.11 36.98
N SER A 67 4.45 1.28 37.50
CA SER A 67 3.71 0.26 36.73
C SER A 67 2.81 0.90 35.67
N VAL A 68 2.12 1.99 36.03
CA VAL A 68 1.31 2.77 35.09
C VAL A 68 2.18 3.41 34.00
N VAL A 69 3.34 3.97 34.36
CA VAL A 69 4.29 4.55 33.39
C VAL A 69 4.80 3.46 32.44
N GLY A 70 5.18 2.30 32.95
CA GLY A 70 5.60 1.15 32.15
C GLY A 70 4.53 0.69 31.17
N LEU A 71 3.27 0.66 31.62
CA LEU A 71 2.12 0.33 30.77
C LEU A 71 1.93 1.33 29.62
N VAL A 72 1.97 2.63 29.92
CA VAL A 72 1.79 3.70 28.93
C VAL A 72 2.90 3.66 27.88
N ILE A 73 4.15 3.47 28.29
CA ILE A 73 5.29 3.32 27.39
C ILE A 73 5.12 2.05 26.52
N GLY A 74 4.71 0.94 27.13
CA GLY A 74 4.44 -0.32 26.42
C GLY A 74 3.34 -0.19 25.36
N MET A 75 2.21 0.44 25.71
CA MET A 75 1.14 0.73 24.75
C MET A 75 1.61 1.65 23.63
N GLY A 76 2.32 2.73 23.95
CA GLY A 76 2.88 3.66 22.96
C GLY A 76 3.83 2.96 21.99
N GLY A 77 4.70 2.08 22.49
CA GLY A 77 5.59 1.26 21.67
C GLY A 77 4.84 0.29 20.77
N ALA A 78 3.85 -0.44 21.30
CA ALA A 78 3.02 -1.38 20.53
C ALA A 78 2.28 -0.69 19.39
N ILE A 79 1.62 0.44 19.67
CA ILE A 79 0.89 1.25 18.69
C ILE A 79 1.85 1.77 17.63
N SER A 80 3.03 2.26 18.02
CA SER A 80 4.03 2.79 17.09
C SER A 80 4.56 1.71 16.13
N ILE A 81 4.88 0.52 16.65
CA ILE A 81 5.33 -0.61 15.84
C ILE A 81 4.21 -1.05 14.89
N PHE A 82 2.98 -1.18 15.38
CA PHE A 82 1.83 -1.54 14.56
C PHE A 82 1.59 -0.52 13.43
N TYR A 83 1.63 0.77 13.75
CA TYR A 83 1.47 1.85 12.78
C TYR A 83 2.58 1.83 11.71
N ALA A 84 3.83 1.64 12.12
CA ALA A 84 4.95 1.55 11.19
C ALA A 84 4.80 0.38 10.20
N ILE A 85 4.37 -0.78 10.69
CA ILE A 85 4.25 -2.01 9.90
C ILE A 85 3.01 -2.00 8.99
N GLU A 86 1.85 -1.63 9.52
CA GLU A 86 0.57 -1.80 8.81
C GLU A 86 0.08 -0.53 8.12
N VAL A 87 0.67 0.64 8.41
CA VAL A 87 0.28 1.92 7.78
C VAL A 87 1.41 2.57 7.00
N MET A 88 2.60 2.74 7.58
CA MET A 88 3.70 3.40 6.87
C MET A 88 4.34 2.50 5.81
N THR A 89 4.65 1.25 6.17
CA THR A 89 5.33 0.31 5.28
C THR A 89 4.56 0.07 3.98
N PRO A 90 3.23 -0.18 3.98
CA PRO A 90 2.50 -0.42 2.73
C PRO A 90 2.48 0.78 1.80
N ARG A 91 2.35 2.00 2.34
CA ARG A 91 2.44 3.24 1.56
C ARG A 91 3.81 3.39 0.91
N TYR A 92 4.88 3.06 1.64
CA TYR A 92 6.23 3.09 1.09
C TYR A 92 6.45 1.96 0.06
N VAL A 93 5.93 0.77 0.32
CA VAL A 93 6.02 -0.39 -0.59
C VAL A 93 5.28 -0.10 -1.88
N ARG A 94 4.13 0.59 -1.85
CA ARG A 94 3.46 1.08 -3.07
C ARG A 94 4.34 2.02 -3.88
N ASN A 95 5.23 2.81 -3.28
CA ASN A 95 6.14 3.66 -4.07
C ASN A 95 7.13 2.83 -4.91
N ILE A 96 7.49 1.64 -4.45
CA ILE A 96 8.57 0.83 -5.02
C ILE A 96 8.08 -0.43 -5.75
N MET A 97 6.85 -0.87 -5.47
CA MET A 97 6.19 -1.95 -6.21
C MET A 97 5.38 -1.37 -7.36
N PRO A 98 5.56 -1.92 -8.58
CA PRO A 98 4.84 -1.44 -9.74
C PRO A 98 3.35 -1.78 -9.62
N MET A 99 2.50 -0.80 -9.93
CA MET A 99 1.12 -1.07 -10.29
C MET A 99 1.08 -1.87 -11.60
N LYS A 100 0.08 -2.75 -11.70
CA LYS A 100 -0.23 -3.45 -12.94
C LYS A 100 -1.68 -3.23 -13.31
N VAL A 101 -1.92 -2.98 -14.58
CA VAL A 101 -3.26 -2.90 -15.14
C VAL A 101 -3.49 -4.16 -15.95
N TYR A 102 -4.56 -4.86 -15.64
CA TYR A 102 -5.06 -6.00 -16.37
C TYR A 102 -6.43 -5.67 -16.98
N ALA A 103 -6.84 -6.40 -18.00
CA ALA A 103 -8.17 -6.23 -18.62
C ALA A 103 -9.33 -6.42 -17.62
N GLY A 104 -9.13 -7.24 -16.59
CA GLY A 104 -10.11 -7.47 -15.53
C GLY A 104 -10.04 -6.48 -14.37
N GLY A 105 -9.04 -5.60 -14.30
CA GLY A 105 -8.89 -4.64 -13.20
C GLY A 105 -7.45 -4.23 -12.89
N VAL A 106 -7.24 -3.69 -11.69
CA VAL A 106 -5.98 -3.06 -11.29
C VAL A 106 -5.34 -3.80 -10.12
N GLU A 107 -4.04 -4.09 -10.22
CA GLU A 107 -3.26 -4.68 -9.13
C GLU A 107 -2.28 -3.66 -8.55
N VAL A 108 -2.38 -3.43 -7.24
CA VAL A 108 -1.49 -2.57 -6.45
C VAL A 108 -1.14 -3.33 -5.17
N TYR A 109 0.04 -3.07 -4.61
CA TYR A 109 0.38 -3.64 -3.32
C TYR A 109 -0.63 -3.18 -2.25
N SER A 110 -1.23 -4.11 -1.53
CA SER A 110 -2.00 -3.84 -0.31
C SER A 110 -1.49 -4.70 0.83
N SER A 111 -1.46 -4.14 2.03
CA SER A 111 -1.11 -4.89 3.23
C SER A 111 -2.20 -5.92 3.57
N ARG A 112 -1.88 -6.85 4.48
CA ARG A 112 -2.89 -7.79 4.99
C ARG A 112 -4.04 -7.06 5.70
N LEU A 113 -3.72 -6.01 6.48
CA LEU A 113 -4.74 -5.19 7.11
C LEU A 113 -5.59 -4.45 6.07
N GLU A 114 -4.98 -3.88 5.03
CA GLU A 114 -5.74 -3.23 3.97
C GLU A 114 -6.67 -4.19 3.24
N ASN A 115 -6.21 -5.41 2.93
CA ASN A 115 -7.03 -6.47 2.37
C ASN A 115 -8.22 -6.81 3.28
N LEU A 116 -7.98 -6.98 4.59
CA LEU A 116 -9.03 -7.26 5.58
C LEU A 116 -10.01 -6.09 5.73
N LEU A 117 -9.51 -4.86 5.62
CA LEU A 117 -10.30 -3.64 5.57
C LEU A 117 -10.92 -3.40 4.18
N GLY A 118 -10.95 -4.37 3.28
CA GLY A 118 -11.65 -4.30 1.99
C GLY A 118 -10.98 -3.41 0.93
N ARG A 119 -9.65 -3.30 0.98
CA ARG A 119 -8.79 -2.71 -0.05
C ARG A 119 -7.88 -3.81 -0.64
N PRO A 120 -8.44 -4.73 -1.46
CA PRO A 120 -7.70 -5.87 -1.96
C PRO A 120 -6.50 -5.45 -2.82
N SER A 121 -5.46 -6.28 -2.86
CA SER A 121 -4.30 -6.03 -3.75
C SER A 121 -4.70 -6.04 -5.23
N PHE A 122 -5.68 -6.87 -5.62
CA PHE A 122 -6.29 -6.81 -6.95
C PHE A 122 -7.71 -6.27 -6.82
N MET A 123 -7.99 -5.18 -7.51
CA MET A 123 -9.27 -4.50 -7.57
C MET A 123 -9.88 -4.79 -8.93
N PRO A 124 -10.87 -5.69 -9.03
CA PRO A 124 -11.53 -5.95 -10.30
C PRO A 124 -12.31 -4.71 -10.75
N ARG A 125 -12.51 -4.59 -12.07
CA ARG A 125 -13.05 -3.37 -12.71
C ARG A 125 -14.39 -2.91 -12.11
N ASP A 126 -15.28 -3.85 -11.81
CA ASP A 126 -16.59 -3.64 -11.19
C ASP A 126 -16.52 -3.11 -9.75
N MET A 127 -15.41 -3.38 -9.05
CA MET A 127 -15.15 -2.85 -7.72
C MET A 127 -14.63 -1.40 -7.76
N ILE A 128 -14.25 -0.87 -8.92
CA ILE A 128 -13.68 0.46 -9.06
C ILE A 128 -14.77 1.43 -9.51
N ARG A 129 -15.03 2.45 -8.69
CA ARG A 129 -15.96 3.52 -9.02
C ARG A 129 -15.32 4.56 -9.97
N GLY A 130 -14.04 4.84 -9.77
CA GLY A 130 -13.30 5.84 -10.54
C GLY A 130 -11.96 6.17 -9.88
N VAL A 131 -11.33 7.24 -10.37
CA VAL A 131 -10.08 7.76 -9.80
C VAL A 131 -10.23 9.23 -9.37
N GLU A 132 -9.63 9.58 -8.23
CA GLU A 132 -9.41 10.96 -7.83
C GLU A 132 -7.99 11.37 -8.21
N LEU A 133 -7.86 12.49 -8.92
CA LEU A 133 -6.58 13.01 -9.40
C LEU A 133 -6.23 14.30 -8.66
N TYR A 134 -5.04 14.34 -8.08
CA TYR A 134 -4.44 15.60 -7.65
C TYR A 134 -3.49 16.06 -8.75
N ARG A 135 -3.72 17.24 -9.32
CA ARG A 135 -2.89 17.81 -10.39
C ARG A 135 -1.99 18.93 -9.87
N MET A 136 -0.82 19.07 -10.48
CA MET A 136 0.13 20.15 -10.22
C MET A 136 0.57 20.79 -11.53
N LYS A 137 0.88 22.09 -11.48
CA LYS A 137 1.49 22.80 -12.60
C LYS A 137 2.99 22.48 -12.65
N VAL A 138 3.43 21.89 -13.75
CA VAL A 138 4.82 21.44 -13.97
C VAL A 138 5.30 22.03 -15.30
N ILE A 139 6.56 22.47 -15.37
CA ILE A 139 7.16 22.92 -16.62
C ILE A 139 7.70 21.70 -17.37
N VAL A 140 7.16 21.44 -18.55
CA VAL A 140 7.60 20.36 -19.46
C VAL A 140 7.91 21.00 -20.81
N ASP A 141 9.14 20.80 -21.31
CA ASP A 141 9.62 21.37 -22.57
C ASP A 141 9.44 22.90 -22.66
N GLY A 142 9.72 23.61 -21.56
CA GLY A 142 9.58 25.06 -21.47
C GLY A 142 8.15 25.59 -21.39
N LYS A 143 7.13 24.72 -21.36
CA LYS A 143 5.72 25.10 -21.23
C LYS A 143 5.15 24.63 -19.90
N LEU A 144 4.35 25.49 -19.26
CA LEU A 144 3.60 25.13 -18.06
C LEU A 144 2.46 24.19 -18.47
N ARG A 145 2.44 22.98 -17.91
CA ARG A 145 1.37 21.99 -18.10
C ARG A 145 0.81 21.58 -16.74
N GLU A 146 -0.48 21.31 -16.70
CA GLU A 146 -1.12 20.76 -15.52
C GLU A 146 -1.16 19.23 -15.65
N LEU A 147 -0.39 18.54 -14.81
CA LEU A 147 -0.22 17.09 -14.88
C LEU A 147 -0.65 16.43 -13.57
N PRO A 148 -1.12 15.17 -13.63
CA PRO A 148 -1.41 14.42 -12.42
C PRO A 148 -0.14 14.23 -11.59
N ALA A 149 -0.22 14.55 -10.31
CA ALA A 149 0.83 14.37 -9.31
C ALA A 149 0.52 13.20 -8.36
N GLU A 150 -0.77 12.93 -8.11
CA GLU A 150 -1.22 11.77 -7.36
C GLU A 150 -2.52 11.19 -7.94
N ILE A 151 -2.66 9.87 -7.86
CA ILE A 151 -3.87 9.13 -8.21
C ILE A 151 -4.35 8.38 -6.98
N THR A 152 -5.65 8.44 -6.73
CA THR A 152 -6.32 7.61 -5.72
C THR A 152 -7.43 6.81 -6.39
N ILE A 153 -7.38 5.49 -6.29
CA ILE A 153 -8.47 4.63 -6.77
C ILE A 153 -9.59 4.65 -5.74
N VAL A 154 -10.79 5.00 -6.17
CA VAL A 154 -12.00 4.99 -5.35
C VAL A 154 -12.80 3.74 -5.68
N LEU A 155 -13.00 2.91 -4.66
CA LEU A 155 -13.76 1.67 -4.78
C LEU A 155 -15.26 1.94 -4.65
N SER A 156 -16.08 1.04 -5.19
CA SER A 156 -17.56 1.12 -5.15
C SER A 156 -18.10 1.16 -3.71
N ASN A 157 -17.36 0.61 -2.74
CA ASN A 157 -17.68 0.69 -1.31
C ASN A 157 -17.21 1.99 -0.62
N GLY A 158 -16.76 3.00 -1.38
CA GLY A 158 -16.28 4.30 -0.89
C GLY A 158 -14.85 4.27 -0.34
N LYS A 159 -14.19 3.10 -0.28
CA LYS A 159 -12.81 3.01 0.21
C LYS A 159 -11.84 3.53 -0.84
N LYS A 160 -10.81 4.20 -0.35
CA LYS A 160 -9.78 4.83 -1.18
C LYS A 160 -8.46 4.08 -1.08
N VAL A 161 -7.81 3.89 -2.23
CA VAL A 161 -6.46 3.31 -2.34
C VAL A 161 -5.57 4.33 -3.05
N ARG A 162 -4.77 5.05 -2.25
CA ARG A 162 -3.80 6.02 -2.78
C ARG A 162 -2.65 5.28 -3.43
N LEU A 163 -2.36 5.62 -4.68
CA LEU A 163 -1.18 5.12 -5.36
C LEU A 163 0.08 5.75 -4.76
N GLY A 164 1.21 5.06 -4.92
CA GLY A 164 2.50 5.62 -4.51
C GLY A 164 2.86 6.89 -5.32
N ARG A 165 3.94 7.57 -4.91
CA ARG A 165 4.54 8.66 -5.68
C ARG A 165 5.00 8.15 -7.05
N ARG A 166 4.69 8.92 -8.10
CA ARG A 166 5.03 8.59 -9.49
C ARG A 166 5.49 9.83 -10.26
N ASN A 167 6.08 9.60 -11.42
CA ASN A 167 6.34 10.67 -12.37
C ASN A 167 5.02 11.16 -12.97
N ALA A 168 4.87 12.47 -13.14
CA ALA A 168 3.65 13.08 -13.66
C ALA A 168 3.27 12.60 -15.08
N LEU A 169 4.27 12.33 -15.93
CA LEU A 169 4.04 11.76 -17.27
C LEU A 169 3.57 10.31 -17.22
N GLU A 170 4.05 9.55 -16.24
CA GLU A 170 3.67 8.15 -16.05
C GLU A 170 2.26 8.05 -15.45
N LEU A 171 1.90 8.96 -14.55
CA LEU A 171 0.54 9.09 -14.04
C LEU A 171 -0.44 9.44 -15.17
N ASP A 172 -0.06 10.34 -16.07
CA ASP A 172 -0.88 10.69 -17.24
C ASP A 172 -1.11 9.47 -18.16
N GLU A 173 -0.06 8.68 -18.42
CA GLU A 173 -0.16 7.42 -19.17
C GLU A 173 -1.10 6.43 -18.47
N ILE A 174 -0.96 6.24 -17.15
CA ILE A 174 -1.82 5.35 -16.36
C ILE A 174 -3.27 5.81 -16.43
N VAL A 175 -3.56 7.10 -16.23
CA VAL A 175 -4.92 7.66 -16.31
C VAL A 175 -5.53 7.37 -17.68
N ARG A 176 -4.78 7.59 -18.76
CA ARG A 176 -5.25 7.27 -20.12
C ARG A 176 -5.55 5.80 -20.32
N ILE A 177 -4.74 4.90 -19.74
CA ILE A 177 -4.98 3.44 -19.86
C ILE A 177 -6.22 3.05 -19.05
N LEU A 178 -6.39 3.58 -17.84
CA LEU A 178 -7.55 3.31 -17.01
C LEU A 178 -8.85 3.77 -17.69
N ASP A 179 -8.84 4.94 -18.31
CA ASP A 179 -10.01 5.49 -19.00
C ASP A 179 -10.29 4.73 -20.31
N ASN A 180 -9.30 4.60 -21.20
CA ASN A 180 -9.53 4.02 -22.53
C ASN A 180 -9.75 2.50 -22.52
N GLU A 181 -9.02 1.76 -21.68
CA GLU A 181 -9.07 0.28 -21.70
C GLU A 181 -10.09 -0.27 -20.68
N LEU A 182 -10.29 0.42 -19.56
CA LEU A 182 -11.16 -0.04 -18.48
C LEU A 182 -12.39 0.86 -18.25
N GLY A 183 -12.54 1.98 -18.96
CA GLY A 183 -13.64 2.92 -18.72
C GLY A 183 -13.67 3.47 -17.29
N ILE A 184 -12.51 3.51 -16.62
CA ILE A 184 -12.36 4.03 -15.26
C ILE A 184 -11.93 5.50 -15.38
N GLY A 185 -12.92 6.38 -15.37
CA GLY A 185 -12.72 7.82 -15.47
C GLY A 185 -12.42 8.50 -14.13
N GLU A 186 -12.12 9.79 -14.22
CA GLU A 186 -12.02 10.68 -13.07
C GLU A 186 -13.41 10.97 -12.45
N LEU A 187 -13.46 11.10 -11.12
CA LEU A 187 -14.68 11.42 -10.35
C LEU A 187 -14.91 12.91 -10.15
#